data_AF-A0A453AA97-F1
#
_entry.id   AF-A0A453AA97-F1
#
_cell.length_a   1.000
_cell.length_b   1.000
_cell.length_c   1.000
_cell.angle_alpha   90.00
_cell.angle_beta   90.00
_cell.angle_gamma   90.00
#
_symmetry.space_group_name_H-M   'P 1'
#
loop_
_entity.id
_entity.type
_entity.pdbx_description
1 polymer ?
#
loop_
_entity_poly.entity_id
_entity_poly.type
_entity_poly.pdbx_seq_one_letter_code
_entity_poly.pdbx_strand_id
1 'polypeptide(L)'
;MAATMTVEEVRKAQRAEGPATVLAIGTATPANCVYQADYPDYYFKITKSDHMADLKEKFKRMCDKSQIRKRYMHLTEEILQENPNMCAYTAPSLDARQDIVVVEVPKLGKAA
;
A
#
# COMPACT_ATOMS: atom_id res chain seq x y z
N MET A 1 -44.62 -36.97 5.58
CA MET A 1 -43.62 -37.20 4.51
C MET A 1 -42.92 -35.89 4.27
N ALA A 2 -41.69 -35.71 4.78
CA ALA A 2 -40.93 -34.50 4.51
C ALA A 2 -40.48 -34.55 3.04
N ALA A 3 -40.76 -33.50 2.27
CA ALA A 3 -40.30 -33.39 0.90
C ALA A 3 -38.76 -33.34 0.89
N THR A 4 -38.13 -34.37 0.36
CA THR A 4 -36.68 -34.39 0.09
C THR A 4 -36.39 -33.43 -1.05
N MET A 5 -35.77 -32.29 -0.75
CA MET A 5 -35.29 -31.33 -1.76
C MET A 5 -34.20 -31.98 -2.60
N THR A 6 -34.24 -31.72 -3.90
CA THR A 6 -33.21 -32.17 -4.85
C THR A 6 -32.01 -31.23 -4.84
N VAL A 7 -30.84 -31.74 -5.25
CA VAL A 7 -29.61 -30.93 -5.36
C VAL A 7 -29.80 -29.76 -6.34
N GLU A 8 -30.61 -29.93 -7.39
CA GLU A 8 -30.90 -28.89 -8.37
C GLU A 8 -31.71 -27.73 -7.78
N GLU A 9 -32.73 -28.04 -6.97
CA GLU A 9 -33.53 -27.04 -6.26
C GLU A 9 -32.68 -26.23 -5.28
N VAL A 10 -31.79 -26.91 -4.54
CA VAL A 10 -30.85 -26.25 -3.63
C VAL A 10 -29.92 -25.32 -4.39
N ARG A 11 -29.33 -25.78 -5.51
CA ARG A 11 -28.39 -24.99 -6.31
C ARG A 11 -29.06 -23.81 -7.00
N LYS A 12 -30.31 -23.97 -7.45
CA LYS A 12 -31.09 -22.88 -8.04
C LYS A 12 -31.46 -21.81 -7.01
N ALA A 13 -31.78 -22.20 -5.78
CA ALA A 13 -32.07 -21.25 -4.70
C ALA A 13 -30.84 -20.48 -4.19
N GLN A 14 -29.64 -21.10 -4.27
CA GLN A 14 -28.39 -20.49 -3.78
C GLN A 14 -27.72 -19.53 -4.78
N ARG A 15 -28.00 -19.66 -6.08
CA ARG A 15 -27.31 -18.85 -7.11
C ARG A 15 -27.91 -17.45 -7.23
N ALA A 16 -27.06 -16.46 -7.49
CA ALA A 16 -27.51 -15.15 -7.95
C ALA A 16 -27.99 -15.22 -9.41
N GLU A 17 -28.87 -14.29 -9.78
CA GLU A 17 -29.31 -14.08 -11.16
C GLU A 17 -28.74 -12.77 -11.71
N GLY A 18 -28.41 -12.76 -13.01
CA GLY A 18 -27.83 -11.61 -13.69
C GLY A 18 -26.29 -11.50 -13.58
N PRO A 19 -25.70 -10.50 -14.24
CA PRO A 19 -24.26 -10.26 -14.18
C PRO A 19 -23.85 -9.60 -12.85
N ALA A 20 -22.58 -9.77 -12.47
CA ALA A 20 -22.01 -9.01 -11.35
C ALA A 20 -21.98 -7.50 -11.69
N THR A 21 -22.39 -6.67 -10.73
CA THR A 21 -22.45 -5.20 -10.90
C THR A 21 -21.81 -4.48 -9.71
N VAL A 22 -21.25 -3.30 -9.95
CA VAL A 22 -20.72 -2.44 -8.89
C VAL A 22 -21.87 -1.70 -8.23
N LEU A 23 -22.08 -1.96 -6.94
CA LEU A 23 -23.12 -1.28 -6.16
C LEU A 23 -22.59 -0.01 -5.47
N ALA A 24 -21.33 -0.03 -5.02
CA ALA A 24 -20.66 1.10 -4.39
C ALA A 24 -19.13 0.97 -4.49
N ILE A 25 -18.43 2.10 -4.33
CA ILE A 25 -16.97 2.16 -4.24
C ILE A 25 -16.61 3.09 -3.08
N GLY A 26 -15.75 2.61 -2.18
CA GLY A 26 -15.15 3.38 -1.09
C GLY A 26 -13.62 3.31 -1.15
N THR A 27 -12.96 4.34 -0.64
CA THR A 27 -11.49 4.46 -0.70
C THR A 27 -10.94 5.06 0.59
N ALA A 28 -9.83 4.53 1.09
CA ALA A 28 -9.07 5.09 2.19
C ALA A 28 -7.59 5.24 1.86
N THR A 29 -6.93 6.19 2.53
CA THR A 29 -5.49 6.44 2.40
C THR A 29 -4.88 6.71 3.78
N PRO A 30 -3.61 6.34 4.04
CA PRO A 30 -2.91 6.74 5.26
C PRO A 30 -2.88 8.26 5.46
N ALA A 31 -2.72 8.72 6.70
CA ALA A 31 -2.74 10.15 7.01
C ALA A 31 -1.50 10.92 6.51
N ASN A 32 -0.32 10.28 6.51
CA ASN A 32 0.93 10.92 6.11
C ASN A 32 0.96 11.17 4.60
N CYS A 33 1.04 12.45 4.21
CA CYS A 33 1.02 12.93 2.84
C CYS A 33 2.37 13.50 2.46
N VAL A 34 3.04 12.87 1.50
CA VAL A 34 4.37 13.27 1.02
C VAL A 34 4.26 13.84 -0.38
N TYR A 35 4.72 15.08 -0.56
CA TYR A 35 4.73 15.74 -1.86
C TYR A 35 5.88 15.21 -2.73
N GLN A 36 5.61 15.03 -4.02
CA GLN A 36 6.58 14.45 -4.95
C GLN A 36 7.80 15.37 -5.16
N ALA A 37 7.59 16.68 -5.04
CA ALA A 37 8.65 17.70 -5.16
C ALA A 37 9.71 17.55 -4.04
N ASP A 38 9.28 17.22 -2.82
CA ASP A 38 10.15 17.10 -1.65
C ASP A 38 10.69 15.67 -1.46
N TYR A 39 10.10 14.70 -2.19
CA TYR A 39 10.42 13.29 -2.03
C TYR A 39 11.89 12.92 -2.28
N PRO A 40 12.59 13.49 -3.28
CA PRO A 40 14.02 13.21 -3.47
C PRO A 40 14.86 13.58 -2.25
N ASP A 41 14.59 14.71 -1.61
CA ASP A 41 15.34 15.15 -0.44
C ASP A 41 15.01 14.29 0.78
N TYR A 42 13.73 14.04 1.01
CA TYR A 42 13.26 13.12 2.04
C TYR A 42 13.89 11.74 1.92
N TYR A 43 13.80 11.12 0.73
CA TYR A 43 14.25 9.76 0.48
C TYR A 43 15.77 9.63 0.69
N PHE A 44 16.57 10.51 0.11
CA PHE A 44 18.03 10.43 0.22
C PHE A 44 18.53 10.72 1.63
N LYS A 45 17.84 11.60 2.38
CA LYS A 45 18.13 11.85 3.79
C LYS A 45 17.86 10.62 4.64
N ILE A 46 16.66 10.03 4.56
CA ILE A 46 16.27 8.91 5.43
C ILE A 46 17.04 7.62 5.09
N THR A 47 17.43 7.41 3.83
CA THR A 47 18.28 6.28 3.42
C THR A 47 19.78 6.57 3.54
N LYS A 48 20.18 7.68 4.20
CA LYS A 48 21.59 8.07 4.41
C LYS A 48 22.42 8.09 3.12
N SER A 49 21.79 8.49 2.02
CA SER A 49 22.33 8.41 0.65
C SER A 49 22.69 9.77 0.06
N ASP A 50 22.65 10.87 0.84
CA ASP A 50 22.92 12.23 0.35
C ASP A 50 24.30 12.42 -0.31
N HIS A 51 25.27 11.57 0.03
CA HIS A 51 26.60 11.54 -0.59
C HIS A 51 26.57 11.09 -2.08
N MET A 52 25.47 10.47 -2.53
CA MET A 52 25.28 9.99 -3.90
C MET A 52 24.58 11.04 -4.77
N ALA A 53 25.22 12.20 -4.97
CA ALA A 53 24.61 13.36 -5.63
C ALA A 53 24.08 13.07 -7.05
N ASP A 54 24.85 12.37 -7.88
CA ASP A 54 24.45 12.02 -9.26
C ASP A 54 23.20 11.13 -9.29
N LEU A 55 23.10 10.21 -8.32
CA LEU A 55 21.94 9.34 -8.17
C LEU A 55 20.72 10.13 -7.70
N LYS A 56 20.91 11.10 -6.80
CA LYS A 56 19.87 12.01 -6.33
C LYS A 56 19.32 12.87 -7.47
N GLU A 57 20.19 13.40 -8.34
CA GLU A 57 19.77 14.17 -9.51
C GLU A 57 18.98 13.30 -10.50
N LYS A 58 19.42 12.07 -10.76
CA LYS A 58 18.66 11.11 -11.56
C LYS A 58 17.28 10.83 -10.93
N PHE A 59 17.23 10.65 -9.62
CA PHE A 59 15.98 10.39 -8.90
C PHE A 59 15.02 11.59 -8.92
N LYS A 60 15.54 12.81 -8.79
CA LYS A 60 14.76 14.04 -8.95
C LYS A 60 14.11 14.12 -10.33
N ARG A 61 14.88 13.88 -11.41
CA ARG A 61 14.32 13.84 -12.78
C ARG A 61 13.22 12.78 -12.96
N MET A 62 13.35 11.62 -12.29
CA MET A 62 12.29 10.61 -12.29
C MET A 62 11.03 11.09 -11.55
N CYS A 63 11.19 11.75 -10.40
CA CYS A 63 10.09 12.32 -9.64
C CYS A 63 9.37 13.42 -10.43
N ASP A 64 10.10 14.34 -11.05
CA ASP A 64 9.54 15.44 -11.84
C ASP A 64 8.72 14.94 -13.04
N LYS A 65 9.18 13.86 -13.69
CA LYS A 65 8.51 13.28 -14.87
C LYS A 65 7.40 12.29 -14.53
N SER A 66 7.22 11.93 -13.25
CA SER A 66 6.29 10.88 -12.82
C SER A 66 4.81 11.23 -12.97
N GLN A 67 4.46 12.50 -13.21
CA GLN A 67 3.07 13.01 -13.19
C GLN A 67 2.36 12.83 -11.83
N ILE A 68 3.12 12.58 -10.76
CA ILE A 68 2.60 12.46 -9.39
C ILE A 68 2.79 13.79 -8.67
N ARG A 69 1.73 14.30 -8.04
CA ARG A 69 1.82 15.50 -7.19
C ARG A 69 2.16 15.17 -5.73
N LYS A 70 1.49 14.16 -5.18
CA LYS A 70 1.62 13.72 -3.78
C LYS A 70 1.28 12.24 -3.65
N ARG A 71 1.75 11.60 -2.59
CA ARG A 71 1.45 10.21 -2.22
C ARG A 71 1.12 10.13 -0.74
N TYR A 72 0.26 9.18 -0.39
CA TYR A 72 -0.05 8.86 0.99
C TYR A 72 0.73 7.61 1.38
N MET A 73 1.54 7.71 2.42
CA MET A 73 2.42 6.62 2.87
C MET A 73 2.12 6.29 4.31
N HIS A 74 2.07 5.01 4.67
CA HIS A 74 2.04 4.62 6.07
C HIS A 74 3.41 4.83 6.73
N LEU A 75 4.49 4.59 5.99
CA LEU A 75 5.86 4.80 6.47
C LEU A 75 6.12 6.29 6.72
N THR A 76 6.53 6.61 7.95
CA THR A 76 6.96 7.95 8.38
C THR A 76 8.48 7.95 8.68
N GLU A 77 9.06 9.11 8.96
CA GLU A 77 10.47 9.19 9.37
C GLU A 77 10.72 8.38 10.65
N GLU A 78 9.79 8.43 11.61
CA GLU A 78 9.88 7.74 12.89
C GLU A 78 9.92 6.22 12.71
N ILE A 79 8.99 5.66 11.93
CA ILE A 79 8.95 4.22 11.64
C ILE A 79 10.24 3.77 10.96
N LEU A 80 10.76 4.57 10.02
CA LEU A 80 11.98 4.24 9.29
C LEU A 80 13.25 4.37 10.17
N GLN A 81 13.27 5.31 11.11
CA GLN A 81 14.36 5.44 12.09
C GLN A 81 14.40 4.26 13.07
N GLU A 82 13.23 3.75 13.48
CA GLU A 82 13.11 2.53 14.30
C GLU A 82 13.49 1.26 13.52
N ASN A 83 13.40 1.29 12.19
CA ASN A 83 13.64 0.15 11.31
C ASN A 83 14.76 0.41 10.28
N PRO A 84 16.02 0.65 10.71
CA PRO A 84 17.11 1.08 9.82
C PRO A 84 17.43 0.08 8.70
N ASN A 85 17.19 -1.22 8.91
CA ASN A 85 17.38 -2.24 7.87
C ASN A 85 16.40 -2.07 6.70
N MET A 86 15.24 -1.43 6.91
CA MET A 86 14.31 -1.10 5.83
C MET A 86 14.83 0.03 4.92
N CYS A 87 15.72 0.88 5.44
CA CYS A 87 16.38 1.97 4.73
C CYS A 87 17.67 1.54 4.03
N ALA A 88 18.24 0.39 4.40
CA ALA A 88 19.40 -0.19 3.75
C ALA A 88 19.01 -0.92 2.45
N TYR A 89 19.87 -0.85 1.44
CA TYR A 89 19.57 -1.36 0.09
C TYR A 89 19.29 -2.87 0.06
N THR A 90 20.04 -3.68 0.81
CA THR A 90 19.96 -5.16 0.76
C THR A 90 20.01 -5.82 2.15
N ALA A 91 19.75 -5.07 3.22
CA ALA A 91 19.75 -5.65 4.56
C ALA A 91 18.50 -6.53 4.79
N PRO A 92 18.62 -7.62 5.58
CA PRO A 92 17.47 -8.40 6.01
C PRO A 92 16.45 -7.52 6.74
N SER A 93 15.24 -7.41 6.18
CA SER A 93 14.16 -6.56 6.70
C SER A 93 12.77 -7.16 6.50
N LEU A 94 12.67 -8.46 6.19
CA LEU A 94 11.39 -9.10 5.91
C LEU A 94 10.45 -9.09 7.13
N ASP A 95 10.95 -9.50 8.29
CA ASP A 95 10.13 -9.63 9.50
C ASP A 95 9.55 -8.28 9.93
N ALA A 96 10.40 -7.23 10.01
CA ALA A 96 9.95 -5.87 10.31
C ALA A 96 8.90 -5.34 9.30
N ARG A 97 9.06 -5.66 8.01
CA ARG A 97 8.07 -5.30 6.99
C ARG A 97 6.75 -6.04 7.20
N GLN A 98 6.81 -7.33 7.57
CA GLN A 98 5.62 -8.15 7.84
C GLN A 98 4.87 -7.66 9.08
N ASP A 99 5.57 -7.35 10.16
CA ASP A 99 4.96 -6.82 11.40
C ASP A 99 4.14 -5.55 11.14
N ILE A 100 4.60 -4.69 10.22
CA ILE A 100 3.87 -3.50 9.80
C ILE A 100 2.67 -3.86 8.91
N VAL A 101 2.89 -4.56 7.79
CA VAL A 101 1.84 -4.72 6.76
C VAL A 101 0.73 -5.68 7.18
N VAL A 102 1.02 -6.69 8.01
CA VAL A 102 0.01 -7.63 8.54
C VAL A 102 -1.06 -6.90 9.36
N VAL A 103 -0.67 -5.82 10.04
CA VAL A 103 -1.59 -5.01 10.85
C VAL A 103 -2.24 -3.90 10.03
N GLU A 104 -1.46 -3.20 9.19
CA GLU A 104 -1.91 -1.96 8.55
C GLU A 104 -2.76 -2.19 7.29
N VAL A 105 -2.54 -3.28 6.55
CA VAL A 105 -3.35 -3.61 5.37
C VAL A 105 -4.82 -3.87 5.75
N PRO A 106 -5.14 -4.72 6.75
CA PRO A 106 -6.53 -4.89 7.19
C PRO A 106 -7.16 -3.63 7.76
N LYS A 107 -6.40 -2.80 8.49
CA LYS A 107 -6.91 -1.52 9.02
C LYS A 107 -7.31 -0.56 7.90
N LEU A 108 -6.46 -0.42 6.87
CA LEU A 108 -6.76 0.44 5.73
C LEU A 108 -7.95 -0.10 4.92
N GLY A 109 -8.01 -1.42 4.71
CA GLY A 109 -9.13 -2.08 4.03
C GLY A 109 -10.46 -1.92 4.75
N LYS A 110 -10.46 -1.90 6.09
CA LYS A 110 -11.66 -1.64 6.90
C LYS A 110 -12.16 -0.20 6.79
N ALA A 111 -11.28 0.76 6.51
CA ALA A 111 -11.60 2.17 6.44
C ALA A 111 -12.11 2.64 5.08
N ALA A 112 -11.95 1.80 4.04
CA ALA A 112 -12.42 2.04 2.68
C ALA A 112 -13.90 1.70 2.55
#